data_AF-A0A6P3ZFI7-F1
#
_entry.id   AF-A0A6P3ZFI7-F1
#
_cell.length_a   1.000
_cell.length_b   1.000
_cell.length_c   1.000
_cell.angle_alpha   90.00
_cell.angle_beta   90.00
_cell.angle_gamma   90.00
#
_symmetry.space_group_name_H-M   'P 1'
#
loop_
_entity.id
_entity.type
_entity.pdbx_description
1 polymer ?
#
loop_
_entity_poly.entity_id
_entity_poly.type
_entity_poly.pdbx_seq_one_letter_code
_entity_poly.pdbx_strand_id
1 'polypeptide(L)'
;MPSSLCGSLVHLNWLEIGGCENIREVVSVEESAGHEKLGKILFPQLKSLKLCFLPKLKRFCAGDCIEFPSLEELDMQNCGEMETFVSNSLPSHIDNENEEIESVNKQHLFIKDKVKFPNLEVLKIRNKEVISEIWHGDQSSTLPFPKLKKIELVSIISESFKFSFKFIQGLEHLEHVRIGILFMESLISSDEAHDILMPSRKLDLIALPKLMHLCDESVQTCKTFRVVEVLKVSRCERLKSLMTSSMNFQNLTTLSVSDCDALENLMAATTYRNNSTQLQKNDTNNWE
;
A
#
# COMPACT_ATOMS: atom_id res chain seq x y z
N MET A 1 7.94 26.43 0.27
CA MET A 1 8.92 27.03 1.20
C MET A 1 10.32 26.73 0.68
N PRO A 2 11.29 27.64 0.82
CA PRO A 2 12.68 27.33 0.47
C PRO A 2 13.28 26.16 1.23
N SER A 3 14.13 25.37 0.55
CA SER A 3 14.89 24.28 1.17
C SER A 3 15.82 24.77 2.28
N SER A 4 16.40 25.96 2.12
CA SER A 4 17.27 26.64 3.11
C SER A 4 16.58 26.87 4.46
N LEU A 5 15.26 27.08 4.47
CA LEU A 5 14.51 27.28 5.71
C LEU A 5 14.23 25.98 6.45
N CYS A 6 14.16 24.83 5.78
CA CYS A 6 13.67 23.58 6.37
C CYS A 6 14.45 23.19 7.64
N GLY A 7 15.78 23.28 7.59
CA GLY A 7 16.65 22.96 8.73
C GLY A 7 16.53 23.94 9.91
N SER A 8 16.05 25.16 9.66
CA SER A 8 15.84 26.18 10.70
C SER A 8 14.50 26.06 11.42
N LEU A 9 13.56 25.26 10.90
CA LEU A 9 12.23 25.02 11.46
C LEU A 9 12.29 24.06 12.68
N VAL A 10 13.17 24.36 13.64
CA VAL A 10 13.49 23.55 14.81
C VAL A 10 12.37 23.45 15.84
N HIS A 11 11.26 24.16 15.65
CA HIS A 11 10.08 24.09 16.52
C HIS A 11 8.81 23.67 15.77
N LEU A 12 8.90 23.42 14.46
CA LEU A 12 7.76 23.02 13.66
C LEU A 12 7.43 21.55 13.92
N ASN A 13 6.38 21.30 14.71
CA ASN A 13 5.92 19.95 15.05
C ASN A 13 4.81 19.43 14.14
N TRP A 14 4.03 20.31 13.51
CA TRP A 14 2.89 19.96 12.68
C TRP A 14 2.91 20.81 11.40
N LEU A 15 2.82 20.17 10.24
CA LEU A 15 2.70 20.82 8.95
C LEU A 15 1.49 20.24 8.21
N GLU A 16 0.51 21.10 7.93
CA GLU A 16 -0.66 20.74 7.13
C GLU A 16 -0.82 21.70 5.96
N ILE A 17 -0.99 21.13 4.76
CA ILE A 17 -1.22 21.87 3.53
C ILE A 17 -2.48 21.30 2.89
N GLY A 18 -3.53 22.13 2.82
CA GLY A 18 -4.88 21.71 2.47
C GLY A 18 -5.51 22.60 1.39
N GLY A 19 -6.12 21.99 0.36
CA GLY A 19 -6.99 22.70 -0.60
C GLY A 19 -6.27 23.72 -1.49
N CYS A 20 -4.96 23.60 -1.66
CA CYS A 20 -4.17 24.53 -2.46
C CYS A 20 -4.06 24.02 -3.91
N GLU A 21 -4.80 24.64 -4.82
CA GLU A 21 -4.92 24.18 -6.21
C GLU A 21 -3.68 24.38 -7.08
N ASN A 22 -2.75 25.25 -6.66
CA ASN A 22 -1.60 25.65 -7.47
C ASN A 22 -0.24 25.22 -6.91
N ILE A 23 -0.20 24.55 -5.75
CA ILE A 23 1.07 24.05 -5.21
C ILE A 23 1.53 22.87 -6.06
N ARG A 24 2.66 23.06 -6.75
CA ARG A 24 3.34 22.00 -7.51
C ARG A 24 4.40 21.26 -6.69
N GLU A 25 5.06 21.97 -5.79
CA GLU A 25 6.06 21.44 -4.85
C GLU A 25 5.90 22.14 -3.49
N VAL A 26 6.07 21.40 -2.38
CA VAL A 26 5.99 21.97 -1.02
C VAL A 26 7.27 22.69 -0.66
N VAL A 27 8.41 22.09 -0.98
CA VAL A 27 9.74 22.65 -0.77
C VAL A 27 10.40 22.94 -2.10
N SER A 28 10.74 24.20 -2.34
CA SER A 28 11.43 24.69 -3.53
C SER A 28 12.93 24.76 -3.27
N VAL A 29 13.73 24.34 -4.24
CA VAL A 29 15.18 24.55 -4.22
C VAL A 29 15.47 25.99 -4.63
N GLU A 30 16.30 26.70 -3.86
CA GLU A 30 16.78 28.03 -4.24
C GLU A 30 17.99 27.90 -5.19
N GLU A 31 17.96 28.59 -6.33
CA GLU A 31 19.07 28.70 -7.28
C GLU A 31 20.16 29.66 -6.77
N SER A 32 20.72 29.42 -5.59
CA SER A 32 21.86 30.20 -5.11
C SER A 32 23.17 29.64 -5.65
N ALA A 33 23.63 30.24 -6.75
CA ALA A 33 24.98 30.29 -7.31
C ALA A 33 25.94 29.11 -7.01
N GLY A 34 26.08 28.22 -7.99
CA GLY A 34 27.14 27.22 -8.05
C GLY A 34 26.61 25.80 -7.97
N HIS A 35 27.22 24.88 -8.73
CA HIS A 35 26.93 23.45 -8.77
C HIS A 35 27.27 22.74 -7.45
N GLU A 36 26.81 23.25 -6.31
CA GLU A 36 26.87 22.54 -5.04
C GLU A 36 25.72 21.53 -4.99
N LYS A 37 26.04 20.29 -4.61
CA LYS A 37 25.08 19.19 -4.47
C LYS A 37 23.85 19.68 -3.71
N LEU A 38 22.66 19.30 -4.18
CA LEU A 38 21.39 19.57 -3.50
C LEU A 38 21.49 19.03 -2.07
N GLY A 39 21.73 19.93 -1.12
CA GLY A 39 21.94 19.56 0.28
C GLY A 39 20.78 18.72 0.82
N LYS A 40 21.09 17.84 1.77
CA LYS A 40 20.08 17.04 2.48
C LYS A 40 19.04 17.98 3.13
N ILE A 41 17.77 17.81 2.78
CA ILE A 41 16.66 18.55 3.39
C ILE A 41 16.27 17.86 4.70
N LEU A 42 16.09 18.65 5.76
CA LEU A 42 15.80 18.12 7.10
C LEU A 42 14.62 18.86 7.74
N PHE A 43 13.72 18.10 8.35
CA PHE A 43 12.66 18.62 9.24
C PHE A 43 12.85 18.07 10.67
N PRO A 44 13.65 18.73 11.53
CA PRO A 44 14.19 18.12 12.74
C PRO A 44 13.16 17.74 13.81
N GLN A 45 12.08 18.52 13.96
CA GLN A 45 11.06 18.31 15.00
C GLN A 45 9.67 18.00 14.44
N LEU A 46 9.52 17.87 13.11
CA LEU A 46 8.20 17.64 12.51
C LEU A 46 7.68 16.25 12.89
N LYS A 47 6.55 16.22 13.61
CA LYS A 47 5.89 15.00 14.10
C LYS A 47 4.72 14.57 13.23
N SER A 48 3.99 15.53 12.66
CA SER A 48 2.85 15.26 11.77
C SER A 48 2.98 16.04 10.48
N LEU A 49 2.88 15.34 9.36
CA LEU A 49 2.83 15.92 8.01
C LEU A 49 1.54 15.49 7.33
N LYS A 50 0.70 16.47 6.98
CA LYS A 50 -0.57 16.25 6.31
C LYS A 50 -0.66 17.04 5.01
N LEU A 51 -0.92 16.35 3.91
CA LEU A 51 -1.09 16.90 2.57
C LEU A 51 -2.49 16.53 2.09
N CYS A 52 -3.35 17.51 1.82
CA CYS A 52 -4.77 17.25 1.54
C CYS A 52 -5.28 18.09 0.38
N PHE A 53 -5.93 17.46 -0.59
CA PHE A 53 -6.59 18.12 -1.72
C PHE A 53 -5.63 19.05 -2.47
N LEU A 54 -4.52 18.49 -2.94
CA LEU A 54 -3.47 19.20 -3.67
C LEU A 54 -3.41 18.66 -5.10
N PRO A 55 -4.34 19.09 -5.99
CA PRO A 55 -4.54 18.45 -7.29
C PRO A 55 -3.31 18.55 -8.21
N LYS A 56 -2.57 19.67 -8.17
CA LYS A 56 -1.37 19.90 -9.01
C LYS A 56 -0.04 19.54 -8.35
N LEU A 57 -0.06 18.90 -7.18
CA LEU A 57 1.16 18.57 -6.45
C LEU A 57 1.88 17.42 -7.13
N LYS A 58 3.07 17.69 -7.69
CA LYS A 58 3.87 16.69 -8.42
C LYS A 58 4.85 15.94 -7.52
N ARG A 59 5.35 16.60 -6.48
CA ARG A 59 6.33 16.06 -5.50
C ARG A 59 6.34 16.89 -4.23
N PHE A 60 6.91 16.36 -3.14
CA PHE A 60 7.11 17.14 -1.92
C PHE A 60 8.24 18.14 -2.09
N CYS A 61 9.38 17.70 -2.61
CA CYS A 61 10.55 18.54 -2.85
C CYS A 61 11.39 18.06 -4.04
N ALA A 62 12.07 18.98 -4.70
CA ALA A 62 13.23 18.67 -5.53
C ALA A 62 14.48 18.57 -4.63
N GLY A 63 15.31 17.54 -4.80
CA GLY A 63 16.50 17.35 -3.96
C GLY A 63 17.07 15.94 -4.00
N ASP A 64 18.28 15.76 -3.46
CA ASP A 64 18.94 14.45 -3.42
C ASP A 64 18.35 13.53 -2.34
N CYS A 65 18.04 14.09 -1.16
CA CYS A 65 17.58 13.34 0.00
C CYS A 65 16.81 14.25 0.97
N ILE A 66 15.72 13.73 1.53
CA ILE A 66 14.99 14.33 2.64
C ILE A 66 14.92 13.38 3.84
N GLU A 67 15.05 13.95 5.04
CA GLU A 67 14.91 13.20 6.28
C GLU A 67 13.96 13.89 7.26
N PHE A 68 13.10 13.08 7.86
CA PHE A 68 12.18 13.49 8.91
C PHE A 68 12.47 12.69 10.19
N PRO A 69 13.48 13.11 10.99
CA PRO A 69 13.92 12.33 12.13
C PRO A 69 12.86 12.16 13.21
N SER A 70 11.85 13.04 13.30
CA SER A 70 10.84 13.03 14.37
C SER A 70 9.42 12.72 13.90
N LEU A 71 9.23 12.39 12.61
CA LEU A 71 7.90 12.24 12.03
C LEU A 71 7.25 10.96 12.52
N GLU A 72 6.10 11.09 13.19
CA GLU A 72 5.30 10.02 13.76
C GLU A 72 4.12 9.67 12.83
N GLU A 73 3.55 10.66 12.13
CA GLU A 73 2.42 10.49 11.21
C GLU A 73 2.60 11.21 9.86
N LEU A 74 2.35 10.48 8.77
CA LEU A 74 2.24 11.01 7.40
C LEU A 74 0.86 10.69 6.84
N ASP A 75 0.08 11.73 6.52
CA ASP A 75 -1.25 11.61 5.92
C ASP A 75 -1.33 12.37 4.58
N MET A 76 -1.49 11.62 3.50
CA MET A 76 -1.62 12.15 2.15
C MET A 76 -3.01 11.84 1.60
N GLN A 77 -3.75 12.87 1.18
CA GLN A 77 -5.10 12.75 0.67
C GLN A 77 -5.27 13.56 -0.61
N ASN A 78 -5.63 12.91 -1.70
CA ASN A 78 -5.92 13.52 -2.99
C ASN A 78 -4.80 14.45 -3.49
N CYS A 79 -3.57 13.94 -3.50
CA CYS A 79 -2.40 14.60 -4.08
C CYS A 79 -2.23 14.16 -5.55
N GLY A 80 -3.10 14.66 -6.43
CA GLY A 80 -3.50 14.02 -7.70
C GLY A 80 -2.41 13.76 -8.73
N GLU A 81 -1.41 14.63 -8.85
CA GLU A 81 -0.31 14.49 -9.82
C GLU A 81 0.99 13.93 -9.20
N MET A 82 0.96 13.47 -7.95
CA MET A 82 2.17 13.07 -7.24
C MET A 82 2.63 11.67 -7.66
N GLU A 83 3.69 11.62 -8.46
CA GLU A 83 4.33 10.36 -8.89
C GLU A 83 5.37 9.85 -7.88
N THR A 84 6.10 10.77 -7.25
CA THR A 84 7.15 10.47 -6.26
C THR A 84 7.17 11.54 -5.18
N PHE A 85 7.58 11.16 -3.97
CA PHE A 85 7.73 12.10 -2.86
C PHE A 85 8.92 13.04 -3.10
N VAL A 86 10.04 12.54 -3.66
CA VAL A 86 11.25 13.31 -3.96
C VAL A 86 11.81 12.93 -5.34
N SER A 87 12.24 13.92 -6.11
CA SER A 87 12.97 13.70 -7.36
C SER A 87 14.04 14.75 -7.60
N ASN A 88 15.03 14.39 -8.41
CA ASN A 88 16.18 15.25 -8.71
C ASN A 88 16.00 16.00 -10.05
N SER A 89 14.94 15.73 -10.81
CA SER A 89 14.67 16.45 -12.06
C SER A 89 14.33 17.89 -11.75
N LEU A 90 15.07 18.85 -12.33
CA LEU A 90 14.69 20.26 -12.27
C LEU A 90 13.29 20.44 -12.87
N PRO A 91 12.53 21.46 -12.43
CA PRO A 91 11.31 21.85 -13.12
C PRO A 91 11.69 22.17 -14.57
N SER A 92 11.19 21.39 -15.54
CA SER A 92 11.24 21.83 -16.92
C SER A 92 10.36 23.08 -17.01
N HIS A 93 10.99 24.26 -16.99
CA HIS A 93 10.35 25.52 -17.30
C HIS A 93 10.14 25.63 -18.82
N ILE A 94 9.45 24.66 -19.41
CA ILE A 94 9.04 24.73 -20.81
C ILE A 94 7.68 24.03 -20.93
N ASP A 95 6.62 24.82 -21.11
CA ASP A 95 5.30 24.36 -21.56
C ASP A 95 5.39 23.92 -23.05
N ASN A 96 6.29 22.99 -23.38
CA ASN A 96 6.34 22.38 -24.68
C ASN A 96 5.57 21.06 -24.62
N GLU A 97 4.41 21.03 -25.29
CA GLU A 97 3.53 19.86 -25.46
C GLU A 97 4.19 18.68 -26.22
N ASN A 98 5.51 18.68 -26.46
CA ASN A 98 6.20 17.75 -27.34
C ASN A 98 7.57 17.28 -26.83
N GLU A 99 7.72 17.01 -25.54
CA GLU A 99 8.77 16.09 -25.10
C GLU A 99 8.17 14.70 -24.94
N GLU A 100 8.54 13.80 -25.86
CA GLU A 100 8.51 12.36 -25.62
C GLU A 100 9.32 12.12 -24.35
N ILE A 101 8.64 12.05 -23.21
CA ILE A 101 9.19 11.53 -21.96
C ILE A 101 9.68 10.13 -22.33
N GLU A 102 11.01 9.95 -22.38
CA GLU A 102 11.63 8.65 -22.53
C GLU A 102 10.95 7.70 -21.55
N SER A 103 10.15 6.80 -22.11
CA SER A 103 9.49 5.74 -21.37
C SER A 103 10.54 4.88 -20.66
N VAL A 104 10.13 4.23 -19.57
CA VAL A 104 10.78 3.11 -18.86
C VAL A 104 11.32 3.49 -17.47
N ASN A 105 10.43 3.47 -16.45
CA ASN A 105 10.53 2.54 -15.30
C ASN A 105 9.49 2.92 -14.23
N LYS A 106 8.85 1.91 -13.62
CA LYS A 106 7.82 2.02 -12.58
C LYS A 106 8.16 3.10 -11.54
N GLN A 107 7.28 4.06 -11.33
CA GLN A 107 7.46 5.13 -10.35
C GLN A 107 6.98 4.64 -8.97
N HIS A 108 7.82 4.81 -7.95
CA HIS A 108 7.51 4.46 -6.57
C HIS A 108 7.41 5.73 -5.73
N LEU A 109 6.44 5.79 -4.82
CA LEU A 109 6.22 7.00 -4.01
C LEU A 109 7.44 7.33 -3.17
N PHE A 110 7.98 6.33 -2.48
CA PHE A 110 9.18 6.47 -1.67
C PHE A 110 10.33 5.74 -2.36
N ILE A 111 11.33 6.51 -2.80
CA ILE A 111 12.54 5.99 -3.43
C ILE A 111 13.59 5.72 -2.35
N LYS A 112 14.25 4.57 -2.44
CA LYS A 112 15.36 4.18 -1.58
C LYS A 112 16.43 5.26 -1.51
N ASP A 113 16.98 5.45 -0.31
CA ASP A 113 18.03 6.43 0.05
C ASP A 113 17.65 7.91 -0.14
N LYS A 114 16.55 8.22 -0.82
CA LYS A 114 16.04 9.59 -0.99
C LYS A 114 15.14 10.05 0.13
N VAL A 115 14.47 9.13 0.82
CA VAL A 115 13.51 9.47 1.87
C VAL A 115 13.77 8.62 3.11
N LYS A 116 13.86 9.29 4.27
CA LYS A 116 14.09 8.63 5.57
C LYS A 116 13.05 9.05 6.61
N PHE A 117 12.35 8.07 7.16
CA PHE A 117 11.30 8.21 8.15
C PHE A 117 11.56 7.32 9.39
N PRO A 118 12.67 7.52 10.12
CA PRO A 118 13.14 6.59 11.16
C PRO A 118 12.15 6.36 12.31
N ASN A 119 11.20 7.27 12.54
CA ASN A 119 10.23 7.21 13.64
C ASN A 119 8.76 7.18 13.18
N LEU A 120 8.49 6.96 11.89
CA LEU A 120 7.12 6.95 11.37
C LEU A 120 6.35 5.74 11.90
N GLU A 121 5.23 6.01 12.58
CA GLU A 121 4.35 4.99 13.16
C GLU A 121 3.06 4.82 12.36
N VAL A 122 2.58 5.89 11.72
CA VAL A 122 1.31 5.90 10.97
C VAL A 122 1.51 6.47 9.56
N LEU A 123 1.19 5.66 8.55
CA LEU A 123 1.17 6.07 7.15
C LEU A 123 -0.25 5.95 6.59
N LYS A 124 -0.80 7.06 6.12
CA LYS A 124 -2.11 7.11 5.46
C LYS A 124 -1.94 7.66 4.05
N ILE A 125 -2.37 6.91 3.05
CA ILE A 125 -2.36 7.32 1.64
C ILE A 125 -3.76 7.13 1.08
N ARG A 126 -4.40 8.23 0.68
CA ARG A 126 -5.76 8.28 0.14
C ARG A 126 -5.78 9.04 -1.18
N ASN A 127 -5.52 8.38 -2.30
CA ASN A 127 -5.38 9.07 -3.60
C ASN A 127 -6.36 8.56 -4.66
N LYS A 128 -6.80 9.45 -5.55
CA LYS A 128 -7.68 9.11 -6.67
C LYS A 128 -7.02 8.09 -7.60
N GLU A 129 -5.79 8.37 -8.02
CA GLU A 129 -4.98 7.47 -8.83
C GLU A 129 -4.04 6.67 -7.93
N VAL A 130 -3.71 5.45 -8.38
CA VAL A 130 -2.87 4.57 -7.60
C VAL A 130 -1.42 4.68 -8.02
N ILE A 131 -0.56 4.95 -7.03
CA ILE A 131 0.88 4.83 -7.13
C ILE A 131 1.21 3.34 -7.34
N SER A 132 1.83 3.00 -8.47
CA SER A 132 2.04 1.62 -8.89
C SER A 132 2.68 0.73 -7.81
N GLU A 133 3.62 1.28 -7.02
CA GLU A 133 4.26 0.62 -5.89
C GLU A 133 4.62 1.67 -4.82
N ILE A 134 4.27 1.47 -3.54
CA ILE A 134 4.54 2.47 -2.47
C ILE A 134 6.04 2.62 -2.21
N TRP A 135 6.79 1.54 -2.38
CA TRP A 135 8.22 1.45 -2.06
C TRP A 135 8.99 0.71 -3.15
N HIS A 136 10.21 1.16 -3.45
CA HIS A 136 11.20 0.42 -4.23
C HIS A 136 12.32 -0.07 -3.33
N GLY A 137 12.38 -1.37 -3.05
CA GLY A 137 13.52 -1.96 -2.35
C GLY A 137 13.67 -3.44 -2.68
N ASP A 138 14.91 -3.84 -2.86
CA ASP A 138 15.31 -5.25 -2.80
C ASP A 138 15.06 -5.80 -1.39
N GLN A 139 14.77 -7.11 -1.29
CA GLN A 139 14.53 -7.81 -0.01
C GLN A 139 15.69 -7.69 1.00
N SER A 140 16.84 -7.15 0.59
CA SER A 140 18.05 -6.92 1.39
C SER A 140 18.13 -5.51 2.03
N SER A 141 17.20 -4.60 1.70
CA SER A 141 17.29 -3.19 2.13
C SER A 141 16.44 -2.86 3.35
N THR A 142 16.96 -1.95 4.18
CA THR A 142 16.22 -1.36 5.30
C THR A 142 15.08 -0.48 4.79
N LEU A 143 13.86 -0.77 5.23
CA LEU A 143 12.68 0.03 4.91
C LEU A 143 12.85 1.48 5.43
N PRO A 144 12.25 2.48 4.77
CA PRO A 144 12.43 3.88 5.17
C PRO A 144 11.70 4.20 6.49
N PHE A 145 10.78 3.33 6.92
CA PHE A 145 9.94 3.45 8.13
C PHE A 145 9.99 2.18 9.01
N PRO A 146 11.12 1.88 9.68
CA PRO A 146 11.29 0.63 10.44
C PRO A 146 10.35 0.47 11.66
N LYS A 147 9.74 1.57 12.12
CA LYS A 147 8.82 1.61 13.28
C LYS A 147 7.34 1.67 12.90
N LEU A 148 7.00 1.45 11.62
CA LEU A 148 5.63 1.60 11.14
C LEU A 148 4.71 0.60 11.83
N LYS A 149 3.69 1.11 12.55
CA LYS A 149 2.68 0.31 13.27
C LYS A 149 1.37 0.22 12.51
N LYS A 150 1.04 1.25 11.72
CA LYS A 150 -0.23 1.33 11.00
C LYS A 150 -0.04 1.83 9.58
N ILE A 151 -0.65 1.12 8.64
CA ILE A 151 -0.79 1.55 7.25
C ILE A 151 -2.26 1.60 6.85
N GLU A 152 -2.67 2.72 6.25
CA GLU A 152 -3.99 2.90 5.67
C GLU A 152 -3.87 3.30 4.20
N LEU A 153 -4.36 2.44 3.32
CA LEU A 153 -4.31 2.62 1.88
C LEU A 153 -5.73 2.66 1.33
N VAL A 154 -6.11 3.79 0.77
CA VAL A 154 -7.40 3.98 0.12
C VAL A 154 -7.17 4.56 -1.27
N SER A 155 -7.74 3.94 -2.30
CA SER A 155 -7.74 4.56 -3.64
C SER A 155 -9.13 4.65 -4.21
N ILE A 156 -9.43 5.55 -5.15
CA ILE A 156 -10.82 5.80 -5.56
C ILE A 156 -11.08 5.38 -7.02
N ILE A 157 -10.06 5.23 -7.90
CA ILE A 157 -10.32 5.19 -9.36
C ILE A 157 -9.54 4.14 -10.18
N SER A 158 -8.43 3.55 -9.72
CA SER A 158 -7.62 2.75 -10.66
C SER A 158 -8.05 1.28 -10.80
N GLU A 159 -8.47 0.91 -12.01
CA GLU A 159 -8.69 -0.49 -12.42
C GLU A 159 -7.38 -1.28 -12.67
N SER A 160 -6.23 -0.61 -12.76
CA SER A 160 -4.94 -1.22 -13.13
C SER A 160 -4.01 -1.47 -11.94
N PHE A 161 -4.49 -1.29 -10.72
CA PHE A 161 -3.63 -1.39 -9.55
C PHE A 161 -3.19 -2.83 -9.24
N LYS A 162 -1.88 -3.06 -9.33
CA LYS A 162 -1.23 -4.26 -8.81
C LYS A 162 -0.58 -3.92 -7.48
N PHE A 163 -1.31 -4.15 -6.38
CA PHE A 163 -0.72 -4.06 -5.05
C PHE A 163 -0.02 -5.36 -4.70
N SER A 164 1.28 -5.29 -4.43
CA SER A 164 2.01 -6.43 -3.86
C SER A 164 2.07 -6.29 -2.34
N PHE A 165 1.66 -7.31 -1.61
CA PHE A 165 1.80 -7.34 -0.15
C PHE A 165 3.23 -7.67 0.31
N LYS A 166 4.17 -7.92 -0.62
CA LYS A 166 5.54 -8.31 -0.27
C LYS A 166 6.28 -7.29 0.59
N PHE A 167 6.05 -5.98 0.39
CA PHE A 167 6.74 -4.96 1.19
C PHE A 167 6.33 -4.97 2.68
N ILE A 168 5.15 -5.53 3.00
CA ILE A 168 4.66 -5.60 4.38
C ILE A 168 5.43 -6.64 5.20
N GLN A 169 6.07 -7.63 4.56
CA GLN A 169 6.83 -8.68 5.26
C GLN A 169 7.96 -8.12 6.13
N GLY A 170 8.64 -7.07 5.67
CA GLY A 170 9.75 -6.44 6.40
C GLY A 170 9.32 -5.50 7.53
N LEU A 171 8.02 -5.30 7.74
CA LEU A 171 7.49 -4.39 8.76
C LEU A 171 7.18 -5.13 10.07
N GLU A 172 8.23 -5.44 10.83
CA GLU A 172 8.15 -6.26 12.04
C GLU A 172 7.25 -5.68 13.15
N HIS A 173 7.05 -4.36 13.17
CA HIS A 173 6.22 -3.66 14.15
C HIS A 173 4.79 -3.37 13.66
N LEU A 174 4.43 -3.83 12.46
CA LEU A 174 3.13 -3.52 11.88
C LEU A 174 2.01 -4.25 12.62
N GLU A 175 1.05 -3.49 13.14
CA GLU A 175 -0.06 -3.99 13.93
C GLU A 175 -1.40 -3.89 13.20
N HIS A 176 -1.56 -2.87 12.35
CA HIS A 176 -2.82 -2.58 11.67
C HIS A 176 -2.62 -2.23 10.20
N VAL A 177 -3.21 -3.06 9.33
CA VAL A 177 -3.35 -2.81 7.89
C VAL A 177 -4.81 -2.49 7.60
N ARG A 178 -5.07 -1.33 7.01
CA ARG A 178 -6.39 -0.94 6.52
C ARG A 178 -6.33 -0.66 5.03
N ILE A 179 -7.20 -1.33 4.29
CA ILE A 179 -7.25 -1.26 2.83
C ILE A 179 -8.68 -0.92 2.42
N GLY A 180 -8.84 0.03 1.52
CA GLY A 180 -10.16 0.27 0.96
C GLY A 180 -10.19 0.86 -0.44
N ILE A 181 -11.33 0.67 -1.10
CA ILE A 181 -11.65 1.23 -2.42
C ILE A 181 -10.62 0.83 -3.51
N LEU A 182 -9.91 -0.29 -3.32
CA LEU A 182 -9.05 -0.89 -4.35
C LEU A 182 -9.84 -1.82 -5.28
N PHE A 183 -9.48 -1.81 -6.55
CA PHE A 183 -10.07 -2.66 -7.60
C PHE A 183 -9.32 -3.98 -7.79
N MET A 184 -9.05 -4.69 -6.69
CA MET A 184 -8.40 -6.00 -6.74
C MET A 184 -9.43 -7.13 -6.64
N GLU A 185 -9.22 -8.23 -7.38
CA GLU A 185 -10.08 -9.42 -7.32
C GLU A 185 -9.71 -10.36 -6.19
N SER A 186 -8.42 -10.41 -5.86
CA SER A 186 -7.86 -11.13 -4.72
C SER A 186 -6.84 -10.25 -3.99
N LEU A 187 -6.76 -10.38 -2.66
CA LEU A 187 -5.69 -9.74 -1.89
C LEU A 187 -4.33 -10.39 -2.16
N ILE A 188 -4.30 -11.73 -2.23
CA ILE A 188 -3.07 -12.51 -2.42
C ILE A 188 -3.19 -13.33 -3.70
N SER A 189 -2.34 -13.05 -4.67
CA SER A 189 -2.26 -13.83 -5.91
C SER A 189 -1.46 -15.13 -5.70
N SER A 190 -1.61 -16.08 -6.64
CA SER A 190 -0.86 -17.34 -6.67
C SER A 190 0.65 -17.13 -6.53
N ASP A 191 1.16 -16.08 -7.16
CA ASP A 191 2.60 -15.77 -7.26
C ASP A 191 3.17 -15.19 -5.95
N GLU A 192 2.32 -14.93 -4.97
CA GLU A 192 2.66 -14.33 -3.68
C GLU A 192 2.37 -15.25 -2.48
N ALA A 193 1.56 -16.28 -2.69
CA ALA A 193 0.93 -17.02 -1.60
C ALA A 193 1.88 -17.87 -0.74
N HIS A 194 3.07 -18.20 -1.24
CA HIS A 194 4.02 -19.08 -0.54
C HIS A 194 5.07 -18.29 0.25
N ASP A 195 5.27 -17.01 -0.06
CA ASP A 195 6.37 -16.22 0.49
C ASP A 195 5.92 -15.13 1.49
N ILE A 196 4.62 -14.76 1.52
CA ILE A 196 4.13 -13.69 2.39
C ILE A 196 3.65 -14.20 3.75
N LEU A 197 4.31 -13.74 4.81
CA LEU A 197 3.78 -13.71 6.17
C LEU A 197 3.41 -12.26 6.48
N MET A 198 2.11 -11.95 6.60
CA MET A 198 1.67 -10.63 7.04
C MET A 198 1.92 -10.52 8.54
N PRO A 199 2.75 -9.59 9.05
CA PRO A 199 2.99 -9.45 10.49
C PRO A 199 1.81 -8.78 11.22
N SER A 200 0.86 -8.19 10.49
CA SER A 200 -0.25 -7.42 11.03
C SER A 200 -1.25 -8.27 11.83
N ARG A 201 -1.56 -7.82 13.05
CA ARG A 201 -2.59 -8.42 13.93
C ARG A 201 -4.00 -8.01 13.52
N LYS A 202 -4.16 -6.84 12.91
CA LYS A 202 -5.46 -6.31 12.50
C LYS A 202 -5.50 -6.04 11.00
N LEU A 203 -6.53 -6.55 10.33
CA LEU A 203 -6.79 -6.33 8.92
C LEU A 203 -8.21 -5.78 8.73
N ASP A 204 -8.31 -4.55 8.22
CA ASP A 204 -9.57 -3.92 7.83
C ASP A 204 -9.65 -3.84 6.30
N LEU A 205 -10.68 -4.43 5.70
CA LEU A 205 -10.97 -4.41 4.27
C LEU A 205 -12.30 -3.69 4.05
N ILE A 206 -12.29 -2.60 3.30
CA ILE A 206 -13.44 -1.68 3.26
C ILE A 206 -13.73 -1.22 1.86
N ALA A 207 -14.97 -1.37 1.42
CA ALA A 207 -15.43 -0.85 0.13
C ALA A 207 -14.54 -1.37 -1.02
N LEU A 208 -14.30 -2.68 -1.12
CA LEU A 208 -13.48 -3.29 -2.19
C LEU A 208 -14.41 -3.85 -3.29
N PRO A 209 -14.75 -3.07 -4.33
CA PRO A 209 -15.85 -3.40 -5.24
C PRO A 209 -15.58 -4.60 -6.15
N LYS A 210 -14.31 -4.93 -6.42
CA LYS A 210 -13.93 -6.08 -7.27
C LYS A 210 -13.49 -7.32 -6.47
N LEU A 211 -13.36 -7.22 -5.14
CA LEU A 211 -12.84 -8.31 -4.32
C LEU A 211 -13.81 -9.50 -4.33
N MET A 212 -13.34 -10.64 -4.85
CA MET A 212 -14.12 -11.89 -4.90
C MET A 212 -13.68 -12.87 -3.82
N HIS A 213 -12.37 -12.89 -3.50
CA HIS A 213 -11.75 -13.80 -2.53
C HIS A 213 -10.59 -13.10 -1.82
N LEU A 214 -10.26 -13.49 -0.59
CA LEU A 214 -9.08 -12.97 0.10
C LEU A 214 -7.76 -13.58 -0.42
N CYS A 215 -7.83 -14.78 -0.98
CA CYS A 215 -6.70 -15.45 -1.58
C CYS A 215 -7.18 -16.13 -2.87
N ASP A 216 -6.33 -16.15 -3.89
CA ASP A 216 -6.62 -16.77 -5.18
C ASP A 216 -7.01 -18.25 -5.00
N GLU A 217 -8.06 -18.70 -5.68
CA GLU A 217 -8.59 -20.07 -5.54
C GLU A 217 -7.58 -21.15 -5.96
N SER A 218 -6.61 -20.81 -6.81
CA SER A 218 -5.53 -21.73 -7.20
C SER A 218 -4.54 -22.02 -6.07
N VAL A 219 -4.52 -21.20 -5.01
CA VAL A 219 -3.61 -21.36 -3.87
C VAL A 219 -4.06 -22.52 -2.99
N GLN A 220 -3.22 -23.55 -2.90
CA GLN A 220 -3.48 -24.72 -2.06
C GLN A 220 -3.27 -24.46 -0.56
N THR A 221 -2.35 -23.57 -0.19
CA THR A 221 -2.10 -23.20 1.21
C THR A 221 -1.67 -21.73 1.29
N CYS A 222 -2.44 -20.93 2.03
CA CYS A 222 -2.20 -19.52 2.28
C CYS A 222 -1.93 -19.30 3.78
N LYS A 223 -0.67 -19.01 4.12
CA LYS A 223 -0.23 -18.75 5.50
C LYS A 223 -0.25 -17.26 5.87
N THR A 224 -0.53 -16.39 4.90
CA THR A 224 -0.47 -14.94 5.04
C THR A 224 -1.23 -14.43 6.25
N PHE A 225 -2.41 -14.99 6.54
CA PHE A 225 -3.31 -14.49 7.57
C PHE A 225 -3.16 -15.18 8.94
N ARG A 226 -2.12 -16.01 9.12
CA ARG A 226 -1.96 -16.86 10.31
C ARG A 226 -1.97 -16.09 11.62
N VAL A 227 -1.34 -14.92 11.65
CA VAL A 227 -1.19 -14.09 12.86
C VAL A 227 -2.30 -13.05 13.03
N VAL A 228 -3.23 -12.93 12.07
CA VAL A 228 -4.33 -11.96 12.14
C VAL A 228 -5.26 -12.34 13.29
N GLU A 229 -5.43 -11.42 14.23
CA GLU A 229 -6.30 -11.53 15.40
C GLU A 229 -7.66 -10.89 15.16
N VAL A 230 -7.70 -9.81 14.37
CA VAL A 230 -8.92 -9.05 14.07
C VAL A 230 -9.06 -8.87 12.55
N LEU A 231 -10.12 -9.43 11.98
CA LEU A 231 -10.51 -9.25 10.59
C LEU A 231 -11.83 -8.49 10.52
N LYS A 232 -11.82 -7.32 9.87
CA LYS A 232 -13.03 -6.55 9.57
C LYS A 232 -13.19 -6.43 8.07
N VAL A 233 -14.34 -6.83 7.55
CA VAL A 233 -14.68 -6.72 6.13
C VAL A 233 -15.99 -5.95 6.00
N SER A 234 -16.02 -4.91 5.19
CA SER A 234 -17.24 -4.16 4.97
C SER A 234 -17.35 -3.63 3.55
N ARG A 235 -18.57 -3.52 3.01
CA ARG A 235 -18.84 -2.93 1.68
C ARG A 235 -18.11 -3.64 0.54
N CYS A 236 -17.90 -4.95 0.64
CA CYS A 236 -17.20 -5.75 -0.37
C CYS A 236 -18.22 -6.50 -1.23
N GLU A 237 -18.85 -5.78 -2.18
CA GLU A 237 -20.07 -6.21 -2.86
C GLU A 237 -19.94 -7.44 -3.77
N ARG A 238 -18.71 -7.84 -4.14
CA ARG A 238 -18.46 -9.04 -4.98
C ARG A 238 -17.90 -10.23 -4.19
N LEU A 239 -17.68 -10.08 -2.89
CA LEU A 239 -17.07 -11.11 -2.06
C LEU A 239 -18.08 -12.25 -1.83
N LYS A 240 -17.87 -13.41 -2.46
CA LYS A 240 -18.78 -14.56 -2.35
C LYS A 240 -18.51 -15.45 -1.15
N SER A 241 -17.24 -15.66 -0.86
CA SER A 241 -16.76 -16.41 0.29
C SER A 241 -15.60 -15.67 0.95
N LEU A 242 -15.64 -15.56 2.28
CA LEU A 242 -14.58 -14.86 3.00
C LEU A 242 -13.33 -15.74 3.15
N MET A 243 -13.53 -17.00 3.51
CA MET A 243 -12.47 -17.95 3.81
C MET A 243 -12.60 -19.18 2.92
N THR A 244 -11.47 -19.75 2.50
CA THR A 244 -11.40 -21.03 1.79
C THR A 244 -10.59 -22.03 2.62
N SER A 245 -10.68 -23.32 2.30
CA SER A 245 -9.94 -24.37 3.00
C SER A 245 -8.41 -24.23 2.89
N SER A 246 -7.91 -23.43 1.95
CA SER A 246 -6.48 -23.16 1.81
C SER A 246 -5.98 -22.10 2.80
N MET A 247 -6.85 -21.30 3.40
CA MET A 247 -6.48 -20.21 4.30
C MET A 247 -6.34 -20.69 5.74
N ASN A 248 -5.41 -20.07 6.47
CA ASN A 248 -5.15 -20.40 7.87
C ASN A 248 -5.23 -19.15 8.76
N PHE A 249 -6.21 -19.14 9.67
CA PHE A 249 -6.49 -18.06 10.63
C PHE A 249 -6.33 -18.57 12.08
N GLN A 250 -5.11 -18.93 12.49
CA GLN A 250 -4.89 -19.59 13.80
C GLN A 250 -5.20 -18.69 15.00
N ASN A 251 -4.93 -17.39 14.87
CA ASN A 251 -5.03 -16.44 15.97
C ASN A 251 -6.29 -15.57 15.92
N LEU A 252 -7.20 -15.81 14.96
CA LEU A 252 -8.35 -14.95 14.74
C LEU A 252 -9.33 -15.03 15.93
N THR A 253 -9.52 -13.91 16.62
CA THR A 253 -10.42 -13.78 17.78
C THR A 253 -11.64 -12.93 17.46
N THR A 254 -11.52 -12.00 16.51
CA THR A 254 -12.59 -11.09 16.13
C THR A 254 -12.79 -11.11 14.63
N LEU A 255 -13.98 -11.51 14.19
CA LEU A 255 -14.43 -11.40 12.80
C LEU A 255 -15.67 -10.51 12.74
N SER A 256 -15.61 -9.45 11.94
CA SER A 256 -16.74 -8.56 11.69
C SER A 256 -16.96 -8.44 10.19
N VAL A 257 -18.18 -8.73 9.72
CA VAL A 257 -18.57 -8.57 8.33
C VAL A 257 -19.87 -7.78 8.25
N SER A 258 -19.93 -6.74 7.42
CA SER A 258 -21.13 -5.89 7.26
C SER A 258 -21.24 -5.37 5.83
N ASP A 259 -22.47 -5.14 5.34
CA ASP A 259 -22.71 -4.56 4.00
C ASP A 259 -21.93 -5.32 2.90
N CYS A 260 -22.07 -6.64 2.76
CA CYS A 260 -21.39 -7.43 1.71
C CYS A 260 -22.43 -8.28 0.98
N ASP A 261 -23.09 -7.69 -0.01
CA ASP A 261 -24.36 -8.22 -0.52
C ASP A 261 -24.23 -9.57 -1.25
N ALA A 262 -23.09 -9.84 -1.88
CA ALA A 262 -22.84 -11.12 -2.57
C ALA A 262 -22.31 -12.24 -1.65
N LEU A 263 -22.11 -11.98 -0.35
CA LEU A 263 -21.51 -12.96 0.55
C LEU A 263 -22.50 -14.07 0.89
N GLU A 264 -22.28 -15.24 0.28
CA GLU A 264 -23.13 -16.41 0.48
C GLU A 264 -22.70 -17.20 1.72
N ASN A 265 -21.38 -17.31 1.96
CA ASN A 265 -20.82 -18.12 3.04
C ASN A 265 -19.57 -17.48 3.64
N LEU A 266 -19.38 -17.58 4.95
CA LEU A 266 -18.12 -17.17 5.58
C LEU A 266 -16.97 -18.13 5.24
N MET A 267 -17.26 -19.40 5.00
CA MET A 267 -16.30 -20.42 4.57
C MET A 267 -16.84 -21.15 3.35
N ALA A 268 -16.05 -21.21 2.27
CA ALA A 268 -16.37 -22.05 1.13
C ALA A 268 -16.34 -23.53 1.56
N ALA A 269 -17.44 -24.25 1.33
CA ALA A 269 -17.49 -25.69 1.55
C ALA A 269 -16.43 -26.38 0.67
N THR A 270 -15.74 -27.37 1.22
CA THR A 270 -14.84 -28.20 0.43
C THR A 270 -15.66 -28.87 -0.67
N THR A 271 -15.49 -28.46 -1.92
CA THR A 271 -15.83 -29.34 -3.04
C THR A 271 -14.86 -30.51 -2.94
N TYR A 272 -15.28 -31.57 -2.25
CA TYR A 272 -14.72 -32.90 -2.45
C TYR A 272 -14.74 -33.15 -3.96
N ARG A 273 -13.57 -33.05 -4.61
CA ARG A 273 -13.37 -33.71 -5.90
C ARG A 273 -13.53 -35.19 -5.61
N ASN A 274 -14.75 -35.71 -5.79
CA ASN A 274 -14.98 -37.14 -5.91
C ASN A 274 -14.26 -37.61 -7.18
N ASN A 275 -12.96 -37.87 -7.05
CA ASN A 275 -12.31 -38.90 -7.85
C ASN A 275 -12.74 -40.25 -7.26
N SER A 276 -14.05 -40.54 -7.26
CA SER A 276 -14.50 -41.92 -7.22
C SER A 276 -14.21 -42.48 -8.61
N THR A 277 -12.99 -43.00 -8.74
CA THR A 277 -12.70 -44.13 -9.63
C THR A 277 -13.91 -45.05 -9.60
N GLN A 278 -14.45 -45.37 -10.77
CA GLN A 278 -15.43 -46.42 -10.92
C GLN A 278 -14.81 -47.73 -10.39
N LEU A 279 -15.08 -48.04 -9.12
CA LEU A 279 -15.16 -49.41 -8.65
C LEU A 279 -16.36 -50.02 -9.37
N GLN A 280 -16.12 -50.57 -10.55
CA GLN A 280 -17.04 -51.54 -11.13
C GLN A 280 -17.12 -52.70 -10.16
N LYS A 281 -18.31 -52.80 -9.56
CA LYS A 281 -18.91 -53.92 -8.85
C LYS A 281 -18.29 -55.26 -9.27
N ASN A 282 -17.62 -55.91 -8.33
CA ASN A 282 -17.74 -57.35 -8.21
C ASN A 282 -18.83 -57.66 -7.19
N ASP A 283 -19.42 -58.83 -7.40
CA ASP A 283 -20.42 -59.54 -6.59
C ASP A 283 -21.86 -59.37 -7.11
N THR A 284 -22.61 -60.41 -7.44
CA THR A 284 -22.39 -61.87 -7.42
C THR A 284 -23.63 -62.56 -8.02
N ASN A 285 -23.49 -63.86 -8.34
CA ASN A 285 -24.53 -64.92 -8.41
C ASN A 285 -25.31 -65.08 -9.74
N ASN A 286 -25.56 -66.28 -10.28
CA ASN A 286 -25.42 -67.65 -9.76
C ASN A 286 -25.54 -68.68 -10.92
N TRP A 287 -24.91 -69.84 -10.70
CA TRP A 287 -25.07 -71.18 -11.24
C TRP A 287 -26.29 -71.52 -12.13
N GLU A 288 -26.01 -72.01 -13.34
CA GLU A 288 -26.42 -73.33 -13.89
C GLU A 288 -25.51 -73.71 -15.08
#